data_AF-A0A7C7I801-F1
#
_entry.id   AF-A0A7C7I801-F1
#
_cell.length_a   1.000
_cell.length_b   1.000
_cell.length_c   1.000
_cell.angle_alpha   90.00
_cell.angle_beta   90.00
_cell.angle_gamma   90.00
#
_symmetry.space_group_name_H-M   'P 1'
#
loop_
_entity.id
_entity.type
_entity.pdbx_description
1 polymer ?
#
loop_
_entity_poly.entity_id
_entity_poly.type
_entity_poly.pdbx_seq_one_letter_code
_entity_poly.pdbx_strand_id
1 'polypeptide(L)' 'MKPKFTSVTAAIIVIWIAVTLIGVFAPNLQILETGGTELTVPVGAICAPFFAAIATVFVAFWGYRER' A
#
# COMPACT_ATOMS: atom_id res chain seq x y z
N MET A 1 6.22 -12.10 28.34
CA MET A 1 6.18 -11.04 27.32
C MET A 1 6.01 -11.71 25.97
N LYS A 2 4.88 -11.51 25.25
CA LYS A 2 4.71 -12.07 23.91
C LYS A 2 5.72 -11.40 22.96
N PRO A 3 6.35 -12.14 22.02
CA PRO A 3 7.33 -11.56 21.12
C PRO A 3 6.64 -10.53 20.20
N LYS A 4 6.80 -9.24 20.52
CA LYS A 4 6.30 -8.10 19.72
C LYS A 4 6.84 -8.13 18.28
N PHE A 5 7.97 -8.78 18.04
CA PHE A 5 8.53 -9.02 16.71
C PHE A 5 7.54 -9.67 15.75
N THR A 6 6.84 -10.73 16.20
CA THR A 6 5.88 -11.45 15.35
C THR A 6 4.72 -10.54 14.94
N SER A 7 4.36 -9.58 15.80
CA SER A 7 3.30 -8.60 15.53
C SER A 7 3.70 -7.57 14.48
N VAL A 8 4.95 -7.09 14.50
CA VAL A 8 5.45 -6.09 13.53
C VAL A 8 5.57 -6.73 12.14
N THR A 9 6.16 -7.92 12.06
CA THR A 9 6.29 -8.65 10.80
C THR A 9 4.92 -9.00 10.21
N ALA A 10 3.96 -9.44 11.04
CA ALA A 10 2.60 -9.71 10.58
C ALA A 10 1.91 -8.45 10.02
N ALA A 11 2.06 -7.30 10.68
CA ALA A 11 1.50 -6.04 10.20
C ALA A 11 2.07 -5.62 8.83
N ILE A 12 3.39 -5.78 8.63
CA ILE A 12 4.03 -5.50 7.34
C ILE A 12 3.48 -6.44 6.26
N ILE A 13 3.38 -7.74 6.54
CA ILE A 13 2.82 -8.72 5.58
C ILE A 13 1.39 -8.32 5.16
N VAL A 14 0.54 -7.94 6.11
CA VAL A 14 -0.83 -7.53 5.83
C VAL A 14 -0.88 -6.26 4.95
N ILE A 15 -0.01 -5.28 5.21
CA ILE A 15 0.11 -4.07 4.39
C ILE A 15 0.42 -4.45 2.93
N TRP A 16 1.38 -5.33 2.70
CA TRP A 16 1.77 -5.72 1.34
C TRP A 16 0.75 -6.62 0.64
N ILE A 17 0.00 -7.45 1.38
CA ILE A 17 -1.17 -8.17 0.83
C ILE A 17 -2.26 -7.19 0.39
N ALA A 18 -2.50 -6.12 1.16
CA ALA A 18 -3.45 -5.10 0.74
C ALA A 18 -3.01 -4.40 -0.56
N VAL A 19 -1.70 -4.12 -0.73
CA VAL A 19 -1.17 -3.55 -1.98
C VAL A 19 -1.38 -4.48 -3.17
N THR A 20 -1.11 -5.78 -3.02
CA THR A 20 -1.31 -6.73 -4.13
C THR A 20 -2.79 -6.82 -4.51
N LEU A 21 -3.70 -6.80 -3.54
CA LEU A 21 -5.14 -6.76 -3.79
C LEU A 21 -5.57 -5.47 -4.50
N ILE A 22 -5.05 -4.30 -4.09
CA ILE A 22 -5.35 -3.03 -4.76
C ILE A 22 -4.80 -3.05 -6.19
N GLY A 23 -3.61 -3.59 -6.42
CA GLY A 23 -3.06 -3.71 -7.78
C GLY A 23 -3.88 -4.59 -8.71
N VAL A 24 -4.53 -5.64 -8.19
CA VAL A 24 -5.33 -6.58 -8.98
C VAL A 24 -6.77 -6.09 -9.19
N PHE A 25 -7.37 -5.47 -8.17
CA PHE A 25 -8.81 -5.17 -8.15
C PHE A 25 -9.16 -3.68 -8.23
N ALA A 26 -8.19 -2.75 -8.11
CA ALA A 26 -8.52 -1.33 -8.16
C ALA A 26 -8.95 -0.91 -9.58
N PRO A 27 -10.04 -0.15 -9.70
CA PRO A 27 -10.44 0.39 -10.99
C PRO A 27 -9.40 1.40 -11.49
N ASN A 28 -9.08 1.32 -12.77
CA ASN A 28 -8.29 2.34 -13.44
C ASN A 28 -9.12 3.62 -13.52
N LEU A 29 -8.55 4.75 -13.11
CA LEU A 29 -9.20 6.03 -13.35
C LEU A 29 -9.17 6.29 -14.86
N GLN A 30 -10.34 6.19 -15.48
CA GLN A 30 -10.56 6.64 -16.84
C GLN A 30 -10.69 8.17 -16.80
N ILE A 31 -9.66 8.85 -17.28
CA ILE A 31 -9.71 10.30 -17.46
C ILE A 31 -10.18 10.50 -18.90
N LEU A 32 -11.43 10.95 -19.05
CA LEU A 32 -11.96 11.34 -20.35
C LEU A 32 -11.32 12.67 -20.73
N GLU A 33 -10.25 12.60 -21.52
CA GLU A 33 -9.61 13.80 -22.06
C GLU A 33 -10.55 14.38 -23.12
N THR A 34 -10.82 15.69 -23.08
CA THR A 34 -11.76 16.41 -23.97
C THR A 34 -11.34 16.41 -25.46
N GLY A 35 -10.40 15.55 -25.86
CA GLY A 35 -9.86 15.37 -27.21
C GLY A 35 -10.00 13.96 -27.80
N GLY A 36 -10.67 13.01 -27.12
CA GLY A 36 -10.97 11.68 -27.68
C GLY A 36 -9.93 10.59 -27.40
N THR A 37 -8.86 10.88 -26.67
CA THR A 37 -7.93 9.88 -26.13
C THR A 37 -8.36 9.47 -24.72
N GLU A 38 -8.77 8.21 -24.55
CA GLU A 38 -9.03 7.62 -23.24
C GLU A 38 -7.70 7.36 -22.53
N LEU A 39 -7.35 8.20 -21.55
CA LEU A 39 -6.18 7.97 -20.71
C LEU A 39 -6.61 7.19 -19.46
N THR A 40 -6.32 5.88 -19.43
CA THR A 40 -6.51 5.05 -18.25
C THR A 40 -5.28 5.15 -17.35
N VAL A 41 -5.40 5.82 -16.21
CA VAL A 41 -4.32 5.90 -15.21
C VAL A 41 -4.63 4.94 -14.06
N PRO A 42 -3.78 3.91 -13.81
CA PRO A 42 -3.97 2.97 -12.70
C PRO A 42 -3.53 3.61 -11.38
N VAL A 43 -4.23 4.66 -10.92
CA VAL A 43 -3.87 5.45 -9.74
C VAL A 43 -3.76 4.57 -8.49
N GLY A 44 -4.64 3.58 -8.34
CA GLY A 44 -4.58 2.61 -7.23
C GLY A 44 -3.26 1.82 -7.22
N ALA A 45 -2.80 1.35 -8.37
CA ALA A 45 -1.56 0.58 -8.48
C ALA A 45 -0.31 1.45 -8.28
N ILE A 46 -0.39 2.74 -8.58
CA ILE A 46 0.72 3.69 -8.36
C ILE A 46 0.75 4.15 -6.91
N CYS A 47 -0.37 4.61 -6.35
CA CYS A 47 -0.39 5.21 -5.02
C CYS A 47 -0.27 4.18 -3.88
N ALA A 48 -0.84 2.98 -4.04
CA ALA A 48 -0.79 1.93 -3.01
C ALA A 48 0.62 1.55 -2.54
N PRO A 49 1.61 1.29 -3.41
CA PRO A 49 2.97 0.96 -2.97
C PRO A 49 3.66 2.12 -2.24
N PHE A 50 3.42 3.38 -2.63
CA PHE A 50 3.98 4.53 -1.90
C PHE A 50 3.42 4.65 -0.49
N PHE A 51 2.09 4.53 -0.34
CA PHE A 51 1.46 4.55 0.99
C PHE A 51 1.90 3.36 1.84
N ALA A 52 2.04 2.17 1.26
CA ALA A 52 2.52 0.98 1.94
C ALA A 52 3.98 1.09 2.40
N ALA A 53 4.84 1.74 1.62
CA ALA A 53 6.21 2.02 2.03
C ALA A 53 6.24 2.92 3.27
N ILE A 54 5.46 4.01 3.29
CA ILE A 54 5.36 4.91 4.44
C ILE A 54 4.79 4.17 5.66
N ALA A 55 3.71 3.40 5.48
CA ALA A 55 3.11 2.61 6.56
C ALA A 55 4.09 1.57 7.13
N THR A 56 4.87 0.91 6.27
CA THR A 56 5.91 -0.05 6.68
C THR A 56 6.99 0.64 7.51
N VAL A 57 7.45 1.82 7.10
CA VAL A 57 8.44 2.61 7.86
C VAL A 57 7.88 3.03 9.21
N PHE A 58 6.62 3.47 9.26
CA PHE A 58 5.98 3.90 10.50
C PHE A 58 5.79 2.74 11.49
N VAL A 59 5.32 1.59 11.00
CA VAL A 59 5.14 0.37 11.79
C VAL A 59 6.48 -0.18 12.27
N ALA A 60 7.52 -0.15 11.43
CA ALA A 60 8.86 -0.51 11.85
C ALA A 60 9.37 0.45 12.93
N PHE A 61 9.32 1.76 12.70
CA PHE A 61 9.82 2.76 13.64
C PHE A 61 9.15 2.65 15.02
N TRP A 62 7.81 2.59 15.07
CA TRP A 62 7.09 2.43 16.34
C TRP A 62 7.29 1.06 16.98
N GLY A 63 7.29 -0.01 16.18
CA GLY A 63 7.50 -1.37 16.66
C GLY A 63 8.91 -1.64 17.22
N TYR A 64 9.91 -0.88 16.76
CA TYR A 64 11.28 -0.95 17.26
C TYR A 64 11.60 0.08 18.36
N ARG A 65 10.90 1.23 18.40
CA ARG A 65 11.11 2.28 19.43
C ARG A 65 10.61 1.90 20.82
N GLU A 66 9.65 0.99 20.93
CA GLU A 66 9.14 0.47 22.22
C GLU A 66 9.98 -0.67 22.82
N ARG A 67 11.26 -0.75 22.47
CA ARG A 67 12.23 -1.68 23.06
C ARG A 67 13.28 -0.94 23.86
#